data_AF-A0A2H5F2Q3-F1
#
_entry.id   AF-A0A2H5F2Q3-F1
#
_cell.length_a   1.000
_cell.length_b   1.000
_cell.length_c   1.000
_cell.angle_alpha   90.00
_cell.angle_beta   90.00
_cell.angle_gamma   90.00
#
_symmetry.space_group_name_H-M   'P 1'
#
loop_
_entity.id
_entity.type
_entity.pdbx_description
1 polymer ?
#
loop_
_entity_poly.entity_id
_entity_poly.type
_entity_poly.pdbx_seq_one_letter_code
_entity_poly.pdbx_strand_id
1 'polypeptide(L)'
;MIQPKERAHEPRSADPGSGAWHVGWAAAPRVDRPVRSAGLYLRHPHLGRAAAPAGAKLGPRGRGVRGGFPCHRGPVAGALVAGRASGVAGRVAQLAAGGRHGGLRSGRHGAPAPDAAGAGRVSDTPSKSHGRLTIRPSLKPRELITEPQVKGAWTVNIVTLFPEAFPGTLGLSLTGKALAEGLWNLRTIPLREHGIGKHRNVDDTPAGGGAGMVIRPDVMASALDQADPRLPVLYLSPRGRPFTQARARALAEGPGATLICGRFEGVDQRVLEARGIEEVSIGDYVLTGGELAAQVLIDATVRLIPRVLGNQASLTEESFSEGLLEHPQYTRPAEWEGRRIPDVVMSGNHAAIAAWRREQAESLTKERRPDLWRAFAETQVDPTKDRQLSGASDQSRGYREHEKD
;
A
#
# COMPACT_ATOMS: atom_id res chain seq x y z
N MET A 1 -34.45 69.92 -63.32
CA MET A 1 -33.88 71.28 -63.20
C MET A 1 -33.02 71.29 -61.93
N ILE A 2 -31.77 71.77 -62.00
CA ILE A 2 -30.83 71.97 -60.87
C ILE A 2 -30.37 70.69 -60.10
N GLN A 3 -29.07 70.43 -60.17
CA GLN A 3 -28.18 69.62 -59.29
C GLN A 3 -27.43 70.61 -58.34
N PRO A 4 -26.52 70.26 -57.37
CA PRO A 4 -25.65 69.06 -57.30
C PRO A 4 -25.12 68.56 -55.91
N LYS A 5 -24.23 67.52 -55.95
CA LYS A 5 -23.04 67.26 -55.06
C LYS A 5 -23.26 66.83 -53.60
N GLU A 6 -22.31 66.16 -52.90
CA GLU A 6 -20.92 65.69 -53.18
C GLU A 6 -20.80 64.21 -52.67
N ARG A 7 -20.07 63.23 -53.27
CA ARG A 7 -18.60 62.94 -53.32
C ARG A 7 -17.89 62.86 -51.94
N ALA A 8 -17.02 61.89 -51.62
CA ALA A 8 -16.57 60.65 -52.28
C ALA A 8 -15.77 59.71 -51.31
N HIS A 9 -15.25 58.58 -51.82
CA HIS A 9 -14.16 57.70 -51.31
C HIS A 9 -14.42 56.56 -50.29
N GLU A 10 -14.40 55.33 -50.82
CA GLU A 10 -13.65 54.14 -50.30
C GLU A 10 -12.13 54.28 -50.63
N PRO A 11 -11.15 53.41 -50.19
CA PRO A 11 -11.30 51.99 -49.74
C PRO A 11 -10.32 51.41 -48.66
N ARG A 12 -10.60 50.17 -48.19
CA ARG A 12 -9.67 49.14 -47.59
C ARG A 12 -8.96 49.54 -46.25
N SER A 13 -8.57 48.66 -45.31
CA SER A 13 -8.06 47.27 -45.37
C SER A 13 -8.01 46.59 -43.97
N ALA A 14 -7.63 45.29 -43.95
CA ALA A 14 -6.92 44.56 -42.87
C ALA A 14 -7.65 44.02 -41.61
N ASP A 15 -7.72 42.67 -41.58
CA ASP A 15 -7.39 41.74 -40.48
C ASP A 15 -8.25 41.62 -39.19
N PRO A 16 -8.87 40.46 -38.90
CA PRO A 16 -9.56 40.19 -37.63
C PRO A 16 -8.61 39.63 -36.55
N GLY A 17 -8.30 40.45 -35.55
CA GLY A 17 -7.40 40.11 -34.45
C GLY A 17 -7.86 38.93 -33.55
N SER A 18 -6.89 38.30 -32.90
CA SER A 18 -7.04 37.11 -32.05
C SER A 18 -7.96 37.29 -30.85
N GLY A 19 -9.01 36.46 -30.77
CA GLY A 19 -9.89 36.37 -29.60
C GLY A 19 -9.27 35.59 -28.44
N ALA A 20 -8.47 36.26 -27.60
CA ALA A 20 -7.90 35.67 -26.39
C ALA A 20 -8.93 35.60 -25.24
N TRP A 21 -9.29 34.40 -24.81
CA TRP A 21 -10.22 34.18 -23.69
C TRP A 21 -9.53 34.33 -22.34
N HIS A 22 -9.62 35.52 -21.74
CA HIS A 22 -9.22 35.74 -20.35
C HIS A 22 -10.18 35.04 -19.37
N VAL A 23 -9.71 34.03 -18.64
CA VAL A 23 -10.39 33.47 -17.47
C VAL A 23 -9.68 33.98 -16.21
N GLY A 24 -10.23 35.01 -15.58
CA GLY A 24 -9.60 35.66 -14.43
C GLY A 24 -9.67 34.83 -13.15
N TRP A 25 -8.51 34.38 -12.65
CA TRP A 25 -8.37 33.87 -11.28
C TRP A 25 -7.94 35.01 -10.35
N ALA A 26 -8.75 35.28 -9.31
CA ALA A 26 -8.45 36.32 -8.34
C ALA A 26 -7.33 35.89 -7.37
N ALA A 27 -6.26 36.67 -7.28
CA ALA A 27 -5.18 36.43 -6.34
C ALA A 27 -5.58 36.87 -4.92
N ALA A 28 -5.45 35.98 -3.93
CA ALA A 28 -5.60 36.33 -2.52
C ALA A 28 -4.36 37.11 -2.03
N PRO A 29 -4.51 38.21 -1.27
CA PRO A 29 -3.39 39.03 -0.84
C PRO A 29 -2.59 38.35 0.30
N ARG A 30 -1.25 38.41 0.20
CA ARG A 30 -0.37 38.15 1.35
C ARG A 30 -0.44 39.32 2.33
N VAL A 31 -0.43 39.03 3.62
CA VAL A 31 -0.33 40.03 4.69
C VAL A 31 0.96 39.80 5.46
N ASP A 32 2.03 40.50 5.09
CA ASP A 32 3.25 40.59 5.87
C ASP A 32 3.11 41.68 6.95
N ARG A 33 3.36 41.33 8.22
CA ARG A 33 3.88 42.27 9.23
C ARG A 33 4.51 41.55 10.43
N PRO A 34 5.66 42.03 10.95
CA PRO A 34 6.38 41.38 12.04
C PRO A 34 5.93 41.86 13.43
N VAL A 35 6.17 41.05 14.45
CA VAL A 35 6.08 41.45 15.87
C VAL A 35 7.37 41.06 16.60
N ARG A 36 7.92 41.99 17.39
CA ARG A 36 9.13 41.77 18.20
C ARG A 36 8.78 41.23 19.58
N SER A 37 9.76 40.57 20.20
CA SER A 37 9.71 40.11 21.59
C SER A 37 9.62 41.26 22.61
N ALA A 38 8.70 41.14 23.56
CA ALA A 38 8.80 41.74 24.89
C ALA A 38 7.96 40.90 25.87
N GLY A 39 8.41 40.78 27.12
CA GLY A 39 7.65 40.18 28.20
C GLY A 39 7.97 40.87 29.53
N LEU A 40 7.03 40.86 30.47
CA LEU A 40 7.28 41.25 31.86
C LEU A 40 6.26 40.60 32.83
N TYR A 41 6.62 40.58 34.11
CA TYR A 41 5.85 39.99 35.22
C TYR A 41 4.65 40.84 35.68
N LEU A 42 3.73 40.21 36.43
CA LEU A 42 3.21 40.73 37.71
C LEU A 42 2.68 39.59 38.62
N ARG A 43 2.29 39.87 39.88
CA ARG A 43 2.22 38.89 41.00
C ARG A 43 1.02 39.08 41.97
N HIS A 44 0.47 37.96 42.47
CA HIS A 44 -0.14 37.75 43.83
C HIS A 44 -1.36 38.62 44.25
N PRO A 45 -2.00 38.44 45.45
CA PRO A 45 -1.82 37.47 46.57
C PRO A 45 -3.09 36.67 47.01
N HIS A 46 -3.03 36.02 48.19
CA HIS A 46 -4.02 35.10 48.81
C HIS A 46 -5.08 35.73 49.74
N LEU A 47 -6.12 34.96 50.11
CA LEU A 47 -6.58 34.59 51.49
C LEU A 47 -8.00 33.93 51.45
N GLY A 48 -8.44 32.97 52.29
CA GLY A 48 -7.73 32.05 53.21
C GLY A 48 -8.66 31.34 54.25
N ARG A 49 -8.47 30.01 54.47
CA ARG A 49 -8.97 29.16 55.61
C ARG A 49 -10.51 28.97 55.76
N ALA A 50 -11.09 27.95 56.44
CA ALA A 50 -10.65 26.67 57.09
C ALA A 50 -11.79 25.60 56.88
N ALA A 51 -11.93 24.41 57.51
CA ALA A 51 -11.27 23.68 58.62
C ALA A 51 -11.47 22.13 58.49
N ALA A 52 -11.27 21.35 59.57
CA ALA A 52 -11.62 19.92 59.73
C ALA A 52 -12.06 19.64 61.20
N PRO A 53 -12.57 18.44 61.59
CA PRO A 53 -11.71 17.29 61.93
C PRO A 53 -12.30 15.91 61.52
N ALA A 54 -11.86 14.79 62.15
CA ALA A 54 -11.96 13.43 61.60
C ALA A 54 -12.34 12.31 62.59
N GLY A 55 -12.78 11.16 62.04
CA GLY A 55 -12.35 9.82 62.49
C GLY A 55 -13.36 8.92 63.24
N ALA A 56 -13.59 7.71 62.70
CA ALA A 56 -13.93 6.50 63.45
C ALA A 56 -13.74 5.23 62.58
N LYS A 57 -13.49 4.07 63.20
CA LYS A 57 -13.57 2.72 62.59
C LYS A 57 -14.81 2.00 63.14
N LEU A 58 -15.38 1.05 62.39
CA LEU A 58 -15.86 -0.24 62.91
C LEU A 58 -16.28 -1.23 61.78
N GLY A 59 -16.58 -2.48 62.15
CA GLY A 59 -16.61 -3.65 61.26
C GLY A 59 -17.99 -4.19 60.81
N PRO A 60 -18.05 -5.40 60.21
CA PRO A 60 -19.16 -5.82 59.34
C PRO A 60 -20.20 -6.79 59.96
N ARG A 61 -21.43 -6.72 59.44
CA ARG A 61 -22.55 -7.73 59.35
C ARG A 61 -23.71 -7.04 58.58
N GLY A 62 -24.70 -7.70 57.97
CA GLY A 62 -25.06 -9.12 57.88
C GLY A 62 -26.04 -9.40 56.72
N ARG A 63 -26.80 -10.51 56.75
CA ARG A 63 -27.69 -10.99 55.66
C ARG A 63 -29.15 -10.54 55.79
N GLY A 64 -29.86 -10.41 54.67
CA GLY A 64 -31.33 -10.32 54.55
C GLY A 64 -31.73 -9.91 53.11
N VAL A 65 -32.54 -10.55 52.25
CA VAL A 65 -33.50 -11.69 52.21
C VAL A 65 -34.91 -11.21 51.78
N ARG A 66 -35.23 -11.46 50.49
CA ARG A 66 -36.56 -11.68 49.85
C ARG A 66 -37.67 -10.60 49.86
N GLY A 67 -38.36 -10.49 48.71
CA GLY A 67 -39.69 -9.88 48.52
C GLY A 67 -39.69 -8.69 47.54
N GLY A 68 -40.52 -8.63 46.48
CA GLY A 68 -41.51 -9.58 45.98
C GLY A 68 -42.05 -9.23 44.57
N PHE A 69 -42.85 -10.14 43.98
CA PHE A 69 -43.62 -10.04 42.71
C PHE A 69 -44.86 -9.10 42.86
N PRO A 70 -45.68 -8.78 41.81
CA PRO A 70 -45.89 -9.40 40.47
C PRO A 70 -45.78 -8.37 39.29
N CYS A 71 -46.29 -8.52 38.05
CA CYS A 71 -47.28 -9.39 37.37
C CYS A 71 -46.98 -9.49 35.83
N HIS A 72 -47.15 -10.64 35.16
CA HIS A 72 -48.23 -11.03 34.19
C HIS A 72 -48.47 -10.09 32.98
N ARG A 73 -48.79 -10.53 31.73
CA ARG A 73 -49.10 -11.86 31.12
C ARG A 73 -48.96 -11.77 29.58
N GLY A 74 -48.73 -12.89 28.87
CA GLY A 74 -48.98 -13.06 27.41
C GLY A 74 -50.38 -13.67 27.16
N PRO A 75 -50.68 -14.41 26.05
CA PRO A 75 -49.87 -14.85 24.89
C PRO A 75 -50.19 -14.03 23.59
N VAL A 76 -50.28 -14.42 22.28
CA VAL A 76 -50.42 -15.70 21.52
C VAL A 76 -49.81 -15.64 20.07
N ALA A 77 -50.16 -16.60 19.21
CA ALA A 77 -49.75 -16.84 17.81
C ALA A 77 -50.46 -15.93 16.75
N GLY A 78 -50.10 -15.92 15.45
CA GLY A 78 -49.02 -16.59 14.70
C GLY A 78 -49.47 -17.15 13.33
N ALA A 79 -48.54 -17.41 12.40
CA ALA A 79 -48.79 -18.10 11.12
C ALA A 79 -47.49 -18.64 10.47
N LEU A 80 -47.56 -19.79 9.79
CA LEU A 80 -46.51 -20.33 8.89
C LEU A 80 -47.06 -20.41 7.45
N VAL A 81 -46.16 -20.28 6.46
CA VAL A 81 -46.38 -20.76 5.08
C VAL A 81 -45.12 -21.52 4.64
N ALA A 82 -45.29 -22.63 3.90
CA ALA A 82 -44.21 -23.59 3.60
C ALA A 82 -43.74 -23.55 2.13
N GLY A 83 -42.46 -23.88 1.90
CA GLY A 83 -41.82 -23.94 0.58
C GLY A 83 -40.98 -25.21 0.40
N ARG A 84 -41.57 -26.20 -0.30
CA ARG A 84 -41.06 -27.57 -0.55
C ARG A 84 -39.54 -27.72 -0.76
N ALA A 85 -38.94 -28.69 -0.07
CA ALA A 85 -37.70 -29.36 -0.49
C ALA A 85 -38.03 -30.61 -1.33
N SER A 86 -37.20 -30.94 -2.33
CA SER A 86 -37.30 -32.17 -3.13
C SER A 86 -36.01 -32.98 -2.99
N GLY A 87 -36.12 -34.24 -2.58
CA GLY A 87 -34.98 -35.16 -2.50
C GLY A 87 -34.86 -36.03 -3.75
N VAL A 88 -33.64 -36.47 -4.06
CA VAL A 88 -33.36 -37.56 -5.01
C VAL A 88 -32.47 -38.58 -4.30
N ALA A 89 -32.78 -39.86 -4.45
CA ALA A 89 -32.20 -40.93 -3.63
C ALA A 89 -30.78 -41.32 -4.05
N GLY A 90 -29.94 -41.65 -3.07
CA GLY A 90 -28.67 -42.33 -3.31
C GLY A 90 -28.89 -43.77 -3.78
N ARG A 91 -28.04 -44.27 -4.69
CA ARG A 91 -28.01 -45.69 -5.07
C ARG A 91 -26.89 -46.41 -4.32
N VAL A 92 -27.27 -47.42 -3.55
CA VAL A 92 -26.33 -48.44 -3.05
C VAL A 92 -25.99 -49.37 -4.21
N ALA A 93 -24.70 -49.58 -4.49
CA ALA A 93 -24.23 -50.62 -5.40
C ALA A 93 -23.81 -51.84 -4.56
N GLN A 94 -24.50 -52.98 -4.75
CA GLN A 94 -24.17 -54.21 -4.04
C GLN A 94 -22.95 -54.90 -4.68
N LEU A 95 -22.04 -55.39 -3.83
CA LEU A 95 -21.00 -56.33 -4.25
C LEU A 95 -21.63 -57.69 -4.55
N ALA A 96 -21.48 -58.18 -5.78
CA ALA A 96 -21.80 -59.55 -6.15
C ALA A 96 -20.51 -60.37 -6.29
N ALA A 97 -20.43 -61.50 -5.59
CA ALA A 97 -19.31 -62.43 -5.72
C ALA A 97 -19.58 -63.45 -6.83
N GLY A 98 -18.58 -63.69 -7.68
CA GLY A 98 -18.67 -64.68 -8.75
C GLY A 98 -17.39 -64.68 -9.59
N GLY A 99 -16.54 -65.69 -9.40
CA GLY A 99 -15.35 -65.88 -10.23
C GLY A 99 -15.24 -67.33 -10.71
N ARG A 100 -14.43 -67.56 -11.76
CA ARG A 100 -13.67 -68.81 -12.00
C ARG A 100 -12.84 -68.75 -13.30
N HIS A 101 -11.59 -69.23 -13.18
CA HIS A 101 -10.72 -69.92 -14.17
C HIS A 101 -10.40 -69.35 -15.57
N GLY A 102 -9.12 -69.52 -15.94
CA GLY A 102 -8.61 -69.58 -17.32
C GLY A 102 -8.07 -68.25 -17.89
N GLY A 103 -6.86 -68.18 -18.48
CA GLY A 103 -5.78 -69.18 -18.54
C GLY A 103 -4.47 -68.63 -19.13
N LEU A 104 -3.35 -69.04 -18.52
CA LEU A 104 -2.11 -69.58 -19.12
C LEU A 104 -1.51 -69.04 -20.45
N ARG A 105 -0.19 -68.76 -20.39
CA ARG A 105 0.80 -68.59 -21.51
C ARG A 105 0.60 -67.31 -22.35
N SER A 106 1.59 -66.71 -23.04
CA SER A 106 3.08 -66.74 -23.08
C SER A 106 3.51 -65.45 -23.85
N GLY A 107 4.74 -64.91 -23.85
CA GLY A 107 6.06 -65.36 -23.39
C GLY A 107 7.11 -65.16 -24.51
N ARG A 108 8.21 -64.44 -24.22
CA ARG A 108 9.45 -64.17 -25.02
C ARG A 108 9.52 -62.93 -25.94
N HIS A 109 10.47 -62.05 -25.57
CA HIS A 109 11.54 -61.39 -26.35
C HIS A 109 11.41 -61.07 -27.86
N GLY A 110 11.77 -59.82 -28.20
CA GLY A 110 12.27 -59.37 -29.51
C GLY A 110 12.99 -58.01 -29.37
N ALA A 111 14.05 -57.76 -30.15
CA ALA A 111 14.89 -56.55 -30.16
C ALA A 111 15.77 -56.52 -31.44
N PRO A 112 16.44 -55.41 -31.81
CA PRO A 112 16.05 -53.98 -31.73
C PRO A 112 16.27 -53.20 -33.07
N ALA A 113 15.93 -51.89 -33.07
CA ALA A 113 16.39 -50.83 -34.00
C ALA A 113 15.90 -50.87 -35.48
N PRO A 114 16.05 -49.79 -36.29
CA PRO A 114 16.51 -48.42 -35.97
C PRO A 114 15.55 -47.26 -36.37
N ASP A 115 15.87 -46.08 -35.84
CA ASP A 115 15.63 -44.68 -36.25
C ASP A 115 14.57 -44.29 -37.32
N ALA A 116 13.68 -43.38 -36.92
CA ALA A 116 13.07 -42.36 -37.80
C ALA A 116 12.78 -41.08 -36.99
N ALA A 117 13.02 -39.90 -37.57
CA ALA A 117 12.92 -38.62 -36.88
C ALA A 117 11.49 -38.01 -36.92
N GLY A 118 11.10 -37.27 -35.87
CA GLY A 118 9.87 -36.46 -35.90
C GLY A 118 9.47 -35.83 -34.57
N ALA A 119 9.25 -34.50 -34.59
CA ALA A 119 8.56 -33.67 -33.59
C ALA A 119 8.93 -33.86 -32.10
N GLY A 120 9.74 -32.95 -31.57
CA GLY A 120 9.96 -32.82 -30.12
C GLY A 120 8.66 -32.46 -29.39
N ARG A 121 8.07 -33.42 -28.69
CA ARG A 121 6.91 -33.18 -27.81
C ARG A 121 7.37 -32.44 -26.57
N VAL A 122 6.75 -31.29 -26.29
CA VAL A 122 6.87 -30.65 -24.97
C VAL A 122 6.31 -31.62 -23.94
N SER A 123 7.14 -32.02 -22.98
CA SER A 123 6.76 -32.97 -21.93
C SER A 123 5.95 -32.26 -20.86
N ASP A 124 4.64 -32.11 -21.09
CA ASP A 124 3.70 -31.59 -20.10
C ASP A 124 3.71 -32.50 -18.86
N THR A 125 4.48 -32.06 -17.86
CA THR A 125 4.78 -32.82 -16.65
C THR A 125 4.19 -32.01 -15.49
N PRO A 126 3.09 -32.47 -14.85
CA PRO A 126 2.44 -31.69 -13.81
C PRO A 126 3.44 -31.41 -12.68
N SER A 127 3.70 -30.12 -12.42
CA SER A 127 4.73 -29.70 -11.48
C SER A 127 4.37 -30.16 -10.07
N LYS A 128 5.35 -30.76 -9.38
CA LYS A 128 5.05 -31.60 -8.22
C LYS A 128 4.70 -30.78 -6.97
N SER A 129 3.49 -31.03 -6.46
CA SER A 129 3.01 -30.78 -5.10
C SER A 129 2.97 -29.32 -4.61
N HIS A 130 1.81 -28.95 -4.07
CA HIS A 130 1.57 -27.67 -3.40
C HIS A 130 2.55 -27.40 -2.25
N GLY A 131 2.75 -26.12 -1.94
CA GLY A 131 3.70 -25.66 -0.91
C GLY A 131 3.51 -26.36 0.43
N ARG A 132 4.59 -26.93 0.97
CA ARG A 132 4.58 -27.70 2.21
C ARG A 132 4.17 -26.82 3.40
N LEU A 133 2.94 -27.00 3.88
CA LEU A 133 2.42 -26.37 5.09
C LEU A 133 3.38 -26.60 6.26
N THR A 134 3.79 -25.52 6.94
CA THR A 134 4.80 -25.62 8.01
C THR A 134 4.16 -25.83 9.37
N ILE A 135 4.04 -27.09 9.77
CA ILE A 135 3.76 -27.46 11.17
C ILE A 135 5.03 -27.18 11.98
N ARG A 136 5.05 -26.06 12.72
CA ARG A 136 5.99 -25.87 13.84
C ARG A 136 5.32 -26.43 15.10
N PRO A 137 5.96 -27.30 15.90
CA PRO A 137 5.43 -27.68 17.20
C PRO A 137 5.36 -26.44 18.10
N SER A 138 4.21 -26.26 18.76
CA SER A 138 3.92 -25.13 19.65
C SER A 138 3.24 -25.65 20.91
N LEU A 139 3.69 -25.21 22.08
CA LEU A 139 3.04 -25.51 23.36
C LEU A 139 1.82 -24.61 23.62
N LYS A 140 1.70 -23.47 22.91
CA LYS A 140 0.44 -22.71 22.81
C LYS A 140 -0.45 -23.38 21.74
N PRO A 141 -1.69 -23.78 22.04
CA PRO A 141 -2.65 -24.23 21.02
C PRO A 141 -2.86 -23.15 19.95
N ARG A 142 -3.11 -23.58 18.71
CA ARG A 142 -3.55 -22.70 17.61
C ARG A 142 -5.06 -22.83 17.44
N GLU A 143 -5.70 -21.74 17.06
CA GLU A 143 -7.09 -21.76 16.60
C GLU A 143 -7.19 -22.47 15.25
N LEU A 144 -8.22 -23.32 15.07
CA LEU A 144 -8.38 -24.13 13.86
C LEU A 144 -8.66 -23.30 12.59
N ILE A 145 -8.93 -22.00 12.73
CA ILE A 145 -9.25 -21.05 11.65
C ILE A 145 -8.05 -20.13 11.35
N THR A 146 -6.82 -20.58 11.63
CA THR A 146 -5.59 -19.83 11.28
C THR A 146 -5.23 -20.03 9.81
N GLU A 147 -5.07 -18.93 9.06
CA GLU A 147 -4.73 -18.95 7.63
C GLU A 147 -3.43 -19.73 7.32
N PRO A 148 -3.35 -20.44 6.17
CA PRO A 148 -2.33 -21.43 5.89
C PRO A 148 -0.95 -20.80 5.65
N GLN A 149 -0.08 -20.87 6.67
CA GLN A 149 1.30 -20.37 6.60
C GLN A 149 2.17 -21.22 5.65
N VAL A 150 2.29 -20.79 4.39
CA VAL A 150 3.07 -21.49 3.34
C VAL A 150 4.56 -21.19 3.48
N LYS A 151 5.38 -22.25 3.37
CA LYS A 151 6.85 -22.12 3.43
C LYS A 151 7.38 -21.39 2.20
N GLY A 152 8.05 -20.26 2.41
CA GLY A 152 8.67 -19.46 1.34
C GLY A 152 7.76 -18.40 0.71
N ALA A 153 6.53 -18.26 1.21
CA ALA A 153 5.70 -17.08 0.92
C ALA A 153 6.26 -15.84 1.63
N TRP A 154 6.14 -14.67 0.99
CA TRP A 154 6.57 -13.38 1.52
C TRP A 154 5.92 -13.12 2.89
N THR A 155 6.69 -12.75 3.90
CA THR A 155 6.19 -12.71 5.29
C THR A 155 6.42 -11.36 5.96
N VAL A 156 5.35 -10.69 6.40
CA VAL A 156 5.45 -9.47 7.22
C VAL A 156 5.25 -9.78 8.71
N ASN A 157 6.20 -9.32 9.53
CA ASN A 157 6.02 -9.19 10.97
C ASN A 157 5.60 -7.76 11.31
N ILE A 158 4.67 -7.57 12.24
CA ILE A 158 4.16 -6.25 12.62
C ILE A 158 4.24 -6.08 14.13
N VAL A 159 5.20 -5.28 14.61
CA VAL A 159 5.34 -4.90 16.02
C VAL A 159 4.39 -3.72 16.29
N THR A 160 3.33 -3.96 17.07
CA THR A 160 2.23 -3.00 17.27
C THR A 160 1.61 -3.12 18.68
N LEU A 161 0.97 -2.06 19.15
CA LEU A 161 0.12 -2.08 20.35
C LEU A 161 -1.31 -2.55 20.09
N PHE A 162 -1.72 -2.63 18.81
CA PHE A 162 -3.07 -2.95 18.34
C PHE A 162 -3.02 -4.08 17.30
N PRO A 163 -2.66 -5.33 17.69
CA PRO A 163 -2.65 -6.48 16.78
C PRO A 163 -4.00 -6.72 16.09
N GLU A 164 -5.10 -6.35 16.73
CA GLU A 164 -6.48 -6.42 16.21
C GLU A 164 -6.75 -5.47 15.03
N ALA A 165 -5.85 -4.51 14.75
CA ALA A 165 -5.92 -3.67 13.55
C ALA A 165 -5.55 -4.43 12.26
N PHE A 166 -5.09 -5.68 12.36
CA PHE A 166 -4.61 -6.50 11.25
C PHE A 166 -5.41 -7.83 11.13
N PRO A 167 -5.66 -8.32 9.90
CA PRO A 167 -5.18 -7.80 8.62
C PRO A 167 -5.85 -6.48 8.18
N GLY A 168 -6.95 -6.07 8.81
CA GLY A 168 -7.61 -4.79 8.50
C GLY A 168 -8.12 -4.79 7.05
N THR A 169 -7.82 -3.75 6.27
CA THR A 169 -8.21 -3.70 4.85
C THR A 169 -7.47 -4.73 4.00
N LEU A 170 -6.29 -5.21 4.44
CA LEU A 170 -5.51 -6.25 3.77
C LEU A 170 -6.20 -7.63 3.80
N GLY A 171 -7.25 -7.79 4.60
CA GLY A 171 -8.09 -8.99 4.63
C GLY A 171 -9.19 -8.99 3.55
N LEU A 172 -9.28 -7.94 2.74
CA LEU A 172 -10.32 -7.75 1.72
C LEU A 172 -9.75 -7.95 0.31
N SER A 173 -10.63 -8.13 -0.69
CA SER A 173 -10.27 -8.12 -2.11
C SER A 173 -9.14 -9.10 -2.46
N LEU A 174 -8.28 -8.75 -3.43
CA LEU A 174 -7.18 -9.59 -3.92
C LEU A 174 -6.08 -9.82 -2.88
N THR A 175 -5.77 -8.84 -2.02
CA THR A 175 -4.77 -8.98 -0.94
C THR A 175 -5.23 -9.97 0.12
N GLY A 176 -6.51 -9.91 0.53
CA GLY A 176 -7.13 -10.88 1.43
C GLY A 176 -7.23 -12.27 0.82
N LYS A 177 -7.64 -12.37 -0.45
CA LYS A 177 -7.63 -13.65 -1.18
C LYS A 177 -6.23 -14.26 -1.24
N ALA A 178 -5.21 -13.46 -1.53
CA ALA A 178 -3.82 -13.89 -1.59
C ALA A 178 -3.26 -14.31 -0.22
N LEU A 179 -3.80 -13.78 0.88
CA LEU A 179 -3.46 -14.19 2.25
C LEU A 179 -4.03 -15.58 2.56
N ALA A 180 -5.31 -15.81 2.22
CA ALA A 180 -5.98 -17.10 2.40
C ALA A 180 -5.43 -18.21 1.47
N GLU A 181 -4.99 -17.86 0.25
CA GLU A 181 -4.26 -18.77 -0.65
C GLU A 181 -2.78 -18.98 -0.25
N GLY A 182 -2.31 -18.29 0.81
CA GLY A 182 -0.94 -18.43 1.32
C GLY A 182 0.14 -17.94 0.34
N LEU A 183 -0.18 -16.97 -0.51
CA LEU A 183 0.80 -16.31 -1.40
C LEU A 183 1.71 -15.36 -0.61
N TRP A 184 1.20 -14.82 0.50
CA TRP A 184 1.94 -14.04 1.49
C TRP A 184 1.42 -14.37 2.90
N ASN A 185 2.19 -14.01 3.94
CA ASN A 185 1.89 -14.26 5.34
C ASN A 185 1.91 -12.94 6.14
N LEU A 186 0.99 -12.77 7.08
CA LEU A 186 0.99 -11.70 8.08
C LEU A 186 1.13 -12.28 9.50
N ARG A 187 2.02 -11.71 10.31
CA ARG A 187 2.15 -12.03 11.75
C ARG A 187 2.24 -10.74 12.57
N THR A 188 1.35 -10.57 13.53
CA THR A 188 1.48 -9.53 14.56
C THR A 188 2.41 -9.98 15.70
N ILE A 189 3.13 -9.03 16.29
CA ILE A 189 3.95 -9.18 17.49
C ILE A 189 3.39 -8.14 18.49
N PRO A 190 2.52 -8.55 19.44
CA PRO A 190 1.89 -7.61 20.37
C PRO A 190 2.93 -7.01 21.33
N LEU A 191 3.25 -5.73 21.17
CA LEU A 191 4.30 -5.06 21.93
C LEU A 191 4.02 -5.07 23.45
N ARG A 192 2.74 -5.15 23.85
CA ARG A 192 2.34 -5.33 25.26
C ARG A 192 2.69 -6.69 25.87
N GLU A 193 3.01 -7.73 25.09
CA GLU A 193 3.56 -8.99 25.66
C GLU A 193 5.01 -8.82 26.16
N HIS A 194 5.71 -7.77 25.71
CA HIS A 194 7.08 -7.42 26.12
C HIS A 194 7.15 -6.32 27.18
N GLY A 195 6.01 -5.76 27.56
CA GLY A 195 5.94 -4.63 28.51
C GLY A 195 6.37 -5.01 29.92
N ILE A 196 7.02 -4.08 30.62
CA ILE A 196 7.66 -4.28 31.92
C ILE A 196 6.63 -4.29 33.06
N GLY A 197 6.86 -5.20 34.03
CA GLY A 197 6.11 -5.29 35.28
C GLY A 197 4.65 -5.75 35.15
N LYS A 198 3.92 -5.74 36.28
CA LYS A 198 2.54 -6.27 36.37
C LYS A 198 1.57 -5.65 35.35
N HIS A 199 1.78 -4.38 35.00
CA HIS A 199 0.91 -3.61 34.11
C HIS A 199 1.34 -3.67 32.64
N ARG A 200 2.40 -4.42 32.30
CA ARG A 200 2.95 -4.53 30.93
C ARG A 200 3.22 -3.16 30.32
N ASN A 201 3.98 -2.32 31.02
CA ASN A 201 4.28 -0.97 30.56
C ASN A 201 5.26 -0.99 29.38
N VAL A 202 4.94 -0.29 28.30
CA VAL A 202 5.70 -0.30 27.04
C VAL A 202 6.44 1.01 26.78
N ASP A 203 6.07 2.06 27.50
CA ASP A 203 6.44 3.44 27.27
C ASP A 203 6.89 4.11 28.58
N ASP A 204 7.64 5.21 28.47
CA ASP A 204 8.13 5.96 29.63
C ASP A 204 8.21 7.47 29.32
N THR A 205 8.49 8.27 30.34
CA THR A 205 8.52 9.73 30.22
C THR A 205 9.72 10.19 29.36
N PRO A 206 9.58 11.15 28.43
CA PRO A 206 10.69 11.64 27.62
C PRO A 206 11.85 12.20 28.48
N ALA A 207 13.07 11.73 28.23
CA ALA A 207 14.27 12.28 28.85
C ALA A 207 14.52 13.72 28.35
N GLY A 208 14.74 14.65 29.27
CA GLY A 208 14.75 16.11 28.99
C GLY A 208 13.38 16.78 29.16
N GLY A 209 12.31 16.01 29.38
CA GLY A 209 10.94 16.50 29.49
C GLY A 209 10.25 16.69 28.15
N GLY A 210 8.95 16.96 28.20
CA GLY A 210 8.08 17.07 27.04
C GLY A 210 6.63 16.76 27.41
N ALA A 211 5.74 16.80 26.42
CA ALA A 211 4.44 16.13 26.51
C ALA A 211 4.57 14.68 25.99
N GLY A 212 3.56 13.85 26.26
CA GLY A 212 3.51 12.49 25.76
C GLY A 212 4.48 11.52 26.44
N MET A 213 4.73 10.40 25.76
CA MET A 213 5.51 9.25 26.24
C MET A 213 6.37 8.71 25.07
N VAL A 214 7.42 7.96 25.37
CA VAL A 214 8.30 7.31 24.36
C VAL A 214 8.34 5.80 24.59
N ILE A 215 8.19 5.02 23.52
CA ILE A 215 8.28 3.55 23.57
C ILE A 215 9.71 3.14 23.95
N ARG A 216 9.83 2.33 24.99
CA ARG A 216 11.10 2.00 25.65
C ARG A 216 11.99 1.10 24.76
N PRO A 217 13.33 1.26 24.83
CA PRO A 217 14.25 0.50 23.99
C PRO A 217 14.36 -0.98 24.40
N ASP A 218 14.18 -1.30 25.69
CA ASP A 218 14.22 -2.68 26.21
C ASP A 218 12.99 -3.49 25.75
N VAL A 219 11.80 -2.91 25.86
CA VAL A 219 10.54 -3.48 25.37
C VAL A 219 10.58 -3.68 23.85
N MET A 220 11.01 -2.67 23.09
CA MET A 220 11.12 -2.75 21.64
C MET A 220 12.16 -3.77 21.18
N ALA A 221 13.35 -3.80 21.80
CA ALA A 221 14.38 -4.79 21.51
C ALA A 221 13.85 -6.22 21.72
N SER A 222 13.19 -6.48 22.85
CA SER A 222 12.62 -7.80 23.17
C SER A 222 11.52 -8.22 22.17
N ALA A 223 10.71 -7.27 21.68
CA ALA A 223 9.72 -7.55 20.63
C ALA A 223 10.36 -7.87 19.28
N LEU A 224 11.43 -7.16 18.91
CA LEU A 224 12.19 -7.42 17.68
C LEU A 224 12.93 -8.76 17.71
N ASP A 225 13.34 -9.24 18.87
CA ASP A 225 13.94 -10.58 19.02
C ASP A 225 12.93 -11.74 18.76
N GLN A 226 11.63 -11.45 18.60
CA GLN A 226 10.64 -12.41 18.04
C GLN A 226 10.56 -12.41 16.49
N ALA A 227 11.14 -11.42 15.81
CA ALA A 227 11.18 -11.35 14.35
C ALA A 227 12.16 -12.38 13.76
N ASP A 228 12.13 -12.58 12.43
CA ASP A 228 13.21 -13.27 11.74
C ASP A 228 14.32 -12.23 11.48
N PRO A 229 15.53 -12.34 12.07
CA PRO A 229 16.56 -11.30 12.05
C PRO A 229 17.20 -11.12 10.66
N ARG A 230 16.77 -11.90 9.66
CA ARG A 230 17.21 -11.78 8.26
C ARG A 230 16.28 -10.91 7.42
N LEU A 231 15.15 -10.46 7.97
CA LEU A 231 14.22 -9.55 7.32
C LEU A 231 14.61 -8.09 7.62
N PRO A 232 14.48 -7.16 6.65
CA PRO A 232 14.68 -5.74 6.93
C PRO A 232 13.68 -5.24 7.97
N VAL A 233 14.15 -4.42 8.90
CA VAL A 233 13.33 -3.82 9.97
C VAL A 233 13.09 -2.35 9.63
N LEU A 234 11.82 -1.99 9.43
CA LEU A 234 11.38 -0.64 9.06
C LEU A 234 10.58 -0.02 10.22
N TYR A 235 10.94 1.18 10.63
CA TYR A 235 10.16 2.00 11.56
C TYR A 235 9.32 3.02 10.81
N LEU A 236 8.00 2.96 11.01
CA LEU A 236 7.04 3.78 10.29
C LEU A 236 6.91 5.13 11.01
N SER A 237 7.56 6.15 10.44
CA SER A 237 7.93 7.39 11.11
C SER A 237 7.92 8.56 10.12
N PRO A 238 7.32 9.72 10.45
CA PRO A 238 7.32 10.89 9.56
C PRO A 238 8.72 11.51 9.37
N ARG A 239 9.70 11.14 10.22
CA ARG A 239 11.13 11.45 10.03
C ARG A 239 11.79 10.63 8.91
N GLY A 240 11.14 9.53 8.51
CA GLY A 240 11.71 8.54 7.60
C GLY A 240 11.79 8.99 6.16
N ARG A 241 12.54 8.25 5.36
CA ARG A 241 12.58 8.47 3.91
C ARG A 241 11.19 8.23 3.32
N PRO A 242 10.68 9.10 2.42
CA PRO A 242 9.40 8.87 1.75
C PRO A 242 9.38 7.52 1.04
N PHE A 243 8.31 6.75 1.27
CA PHE A 243 8.08 5.46 0.64
C PHE A 243 7.78 5.63 -0.85
N THR A 244 8.36 4.77 -1.69
CA THR A 244 8.26 4.86 -3.15
C THR A 244 7.92 3.52 -3.77
N GLN A 245 7.38 3.54 -5.00
CA GLN A 245 7.11 2.34 -5.78
C GLN A 245 8.37 1.48 -6.02
N ALA A 246 9.55 2.11 -6.10
CA ALA A 246 10.84 1.41 -6.14
C ALA A 246 11.15 0.68 -4.82
N ARG A 247 10.87 1.28 -3.65
CA ARG A 247 11.03 0.62 -2.36
C ARG A 247 10.04 -0.53 -2.20
N ALA A 248 8.78 -0.35 -2.62
CA ALA A 248 7.75 -1.41 -2.64
C ALA A 248 8.21 -2.62 -3.48
N ARG A 249 8.71 -2.38 -4.70
CA ARG A 249 9.24 -3.43 -5.58
C ARG A 249 10.40 -4.19 -4.94
N ALA A 250 11.39 -3.47 -4.40
CA ALA A 250 12.54 -4.07 -3.70
C ALA A 250 12.15 -4.84 -2.41
N LEU A 251 11.02 -4.52 -1.78
CA LEU A 251 10.49 -5.31 -0.65
C LEU A 251 9.74 -6.56 -1.14
N ALA A 252 9.03 -6.48 -2.27
CA ALA A 252 8.26 -7.60 -2.85
C ALA A 252 9.16 -8.69 -3.47
N GLU A 253 10.33 -8.30 -3.99
CA GLU A 253 11.40 -9.22 -4.45
C GLU A 253 12.12 -9.92 -3.27
N GLY A 254 12.01 -9.37 -2.06
CA GLY A 254 12.59 -9.92 -0.84
C GLY A 254 11.75 -11.04 -0.20
N PRO A 255 12.25 -11.68 0.88
CA PRO A 255 11.53 -12.73 1.62
C PRO A 255 10.42 -12.20 2.55
N GLY A 256 10.33 -10.88 2.77
CA GLY A 256 9.46 -10.29 3.78
C GLY A 256 10.03 -9.01 4.39
N ALA A 257 9.38 -8.54 5.47
CA ALA A 257 9.80 -7.38 6.25
C ALA A 257 9.36 -7.50 7.72
N THR A 258 9.95 -6.68 8.59
CA THR A 258 9.44 -6.45 9.95
C THR A 258 9.13 -4.96 10.10
N LEU A 259 7.88 -4.62 10.39
CA LEU A 259 7.40 -3.25 10.51
C LEU A 259 7.17 -2.90 11.98
N ILE A 260 7.64 -1.73 12.41
CA ILE A 260 7.38 -1.17 13.73
C ILE A 260 6.34 -0.06 13.59
N CYS A 261 5.17 -0.28 14.19
CA CYS A 261 4.11 0.72 14.26
C CYS A 261 4.35 1.65 15.46
N GLY A 262 4.83 2.86 15.20
CA GLY A 262 5.01 3.89 16.22
C GLY A 262 3.70 4.34 16.86
N ARG A 263 3.76 4.72 18.13
CA ARG A 263 2.69 5.37 18.93
C ARG A 263 3.34 6.35 19.92
N PHE A 264 2.52 7.23 20.50
CA PHE A 264 2.97 8.33 21.36
C PHE A 264 3.96 9.25 20.61
N GLU A 265 4.98 9.80 21.26
CA GLU A 265 6.00 10.64 20.60
C GLU A 265 6.97 9.82 19.72
N GLY A 266 6.93 8.49 19.83
CA GLY A 266 7.72 7.57 19.01
C GLY A 266 8.47 6.50 19.79
N VAL A 267 9.57 6.02 19.22
CA VAL A 267 10.44 4.97 19.77
C VAL A 267 11.78 5.57 20.19
N ASP A 268 12.35 5.09 21.31
CA ASP A 268 13.67 5.50 21.79
C ASP A 268 14.75 5.33 20.71
N GLN A 269 15.44 6.44 20.40
CA GLN A 269 16.45 6.52 19.34
C GLN A 269 17.53 5.43 19.45
N ARG A 270 17.89 5.00 20.66
CA ARG A 270 18.98 4.05 20.90
C ARG A 270 18.69 2.65 20.35
N VAL A 271 17.42 2.21 20.36
CA VAL A 271 17.07 0.90 19.75
C VAL A 271 16.99 0.99 18.22
N LEU A 272 16.65 2.15 17.67
CA LEU A 272 16.69 2.40 16.22
C LEU A 272 18.13 2.29 15.70
N GLU A 273 19.06 2.96 16.37
CA GLU A 273 20.49 2.95 16.04
C GLU A 273 21.13 1.57 16.29
N ALA A 274 20.97 0.99 17.48
CA ALA A 274 21.60 -0.27 17.86
C ALA A 274 21.09 -1.50 17.08
N ARG A 275 19.97 -1.38 16.36
CA ARG A 275 19.42 -2.43 15.48
C ARG A 275 19.46 -2.06 13.98
N GLY A 276 20.01 -0.90 13.61
CA GLY A 276 20.16 -0.47 12.21
C GLY A 276 18.82 -0.29 11.48
N ILE A 277 17.80 0.23 12.16
CA ILE A 277 16.41 0.26 11.68
C ILE A 277 16.21 1.38 10.64
N GLU A 278 15.53 1.05 9.54
CA GLU A 278 15.21 1.99 8.46
C GLU A 278 13.96 2.82 8.81
N GLU A 279 14.10 4.13 9.02
CA GLU A 279 12.92 5.01 9.13
C GLU A 279 12.28 5.25 7.76
N VAL A 280 10.98 4.98 7.64
CA VAL A 280 10.17 5.16 6.42
C VAL A 280 8.92 5.98 6.71
N SER A 281 8.70 7.03 5.91
CA SER A 281 7.50 7.89 5.94
C SER A 281 6.56 7.55 4.77
N ILE A 282 5.24 7.70 4.96
CA ILE A 282 4.26 7.61 3.86
C ILE A 282 3.77 8.99 3.37
N GLY A 283 4.42 10.07 3.82
CA GLY A 283 4.21 11.44 3.35
C GLY A 283 4.28 12.48 4.47
N ASP A 284 4.22 13.76 4.09
CA ASP A 284 4.53 14.89 4.96
C ASP A 284 3.34 15.30 5.84
N TYR A 285 2.83 14.35 6.63
CA TYR A 285 1.69 14.52 7.54
C TYR A 285 1.81 13.58 8.75
N VAL A 286 1.11 13.93 9.85
CA VAL A 286 1.16 13.17 11.11
C VAL A 286 -0.09 12.29 11.25
N LEU A 287 0.10 11.03 11.63
CA LEU A 287 -0.96 10.08 11.96
C LEU A 287 -0.92 9.72 13.46
N THR A 288 -2.02 9.18 13.99
CA THR A 288 -2.08 8.75 15.40
C THR A 288 -1.22 7.52 15.71
N GLY A 289 -0.67 6.86 14.69
CA GLY A 289 0.28 5.76 14.80
C GLY A 289 0.58 5.07 13.49
N GLY A 290 1.57 4.17 13.52
CA GLY A 290 2.12 3.52 12.34
C GLY A 290 1.25 2.41 11.73
N GLU A 291 0.14 1.99 12.34
CA GLU A 291 -0.66 0.85 11.83
C GLU A 291 -1.31 1.12 10.46
N LEU A 292 -1.70 2.37 10.19
CA LEU A 292 -2.21 2.77 8.86
C LEU A 292 -1.08 2.81 7.83
N ALA A 293 0.10 3.31 8.21
CA ALA A 293 1.28 3.29 7.36
C ALA A 293 1.75 1.86 7.04
N ALA A 294 1.57 0.93 7.96
CA ALA A 294 1.84 -0.49 7.74
C ALA A 294 0.89 -1.07 6.69
N GLN A 295 -0.42 -0.78 6.78
CA GLN A 295 -1.38 -1.25 5.78
C GLN A 295 -1.10 -0.64 4.40
N VAL A 296 -0.75 0.64 4.29
CA VAL A 296 -0.34 1.28 3.02
C VAL A 296 0.91 0.61 2.43
N LEU A 297 1.96 0.40 3.24
CA LEU A 297 3.21 -0.22 2.78
C LEU A 297 3.00 -1.68 2.36
N ILE A 298 2.22 -2.45 3.14
CA ILE A 298 1.94 -3.85 2.84
C ILE A 298 1.09 -3.96 1.57
N ASP A 299 0.03 -3.18 1.37
CA ASP A 299 -0.81 -3.25 0.17
C ASP A 299 0.00 -2.97 -1.11
N ALA A 300 0.75 -1.86 -1.11
CA ALA A 300 1.62 -1.45 -2.21
C ALA A 300 2.74 -2.46 -2.52
N THR A 301 3.20 -3.22 -1.52
CA THR A 301 4.22 -4.27 -1.68
C THR A 301 3.61 -5.59 -2.14
N VAL A 302 2.55 -6.06 -1.48
CA VAL A 302 1.95 -7.39 -1.69
C VAL A 302 1.33 -7.50 -3.08
N ARG A 303 0.76 -6.42 -3.63
CA ARG A 303 0.24 -6.41 -5.01
C ARG A 303 1.32 -6.64 -6.09
N LEU A 304 2.60 -6.41 -5.77
CA LEU A 304 3.73 -6.65 -6.67
C LEU A 304 4.25 -8.09 -6.60
N ILE A 305 3.78 -8.91 -5.65
CA ILE A 305 4.21 -10.31 -5.51
C ILE A 305 3.63 -11.16 -6.66
N PRO A 306 4.44 -11.98 -7.36
CA PRO A 306 3.96 -12.82 -8.45
C PRO A 306 2.78 -13.73 -8.06
N ARG A 307 1.71 -13.65 -8.88
CA ARG A 307 0.40 -14.31 -8.75
C ARG A 307 -0.62 -13.64 -7.80
N VAL A 308 -0.29 -12.55 -7.09
CA VAL A 308 -1.29 -11.79 -6.31
C VAL A 308 -2.25 -11.03 -7.23
N LEU A 309 -1.71 -10.33 -8.23
CA LEU A 309 -2.52 -9.73 -9.31
C LEU A 309 -2.61 -10.67 -10.50
N GLY A 310 -3.85 -10.86 -11.00
CA GLY A 310 -4.15 -11.76 -12.11
C GLY A 310 -3.66 -11.28 -13.48
N ASN A 311 -3.46 -9.97 -13.68
CA ASN A 311 -2.82 -9.42 -14.87
C ASN A 311 -1.53 -8.69 -14.50
N GLN A 312 -0.39 -9.30 -14.79
CA GLN A 312 0.93 -8.70 -14.52
C GLN A 312 1.27 -7.59 -15.53
N ALA A 313 0.66 -7.55 -16.72
CA ALA A 313 0.89 -6.48 -17.70
C ALA A 313 0.25 -5.13 -17.29
N SER A 314 -0.68 -5.12 -16.31
CA SER A 314 -1.15 -3.86 -15.71
C SER A 314 -0.05 -3.17 -14.90
N LEU A 315 0.85 -3.93 -14.24
CA LEU A 315 1.94 -3.39 -13.41
C LEU A 315 3.03 -2.63 -14.19
N THR A 316 2.99 -2.62 -15.52
CA THR A 316 3.90 -1.86 -16.38
C THR A 316 3.28 -0.57 -16.95
N GLU A 317 1.96 -0.50 -17.10
CA GLU A 317 1.26 0.72 -17.55
C GLU A 317 0.80 1.63 -16.38
N GLU A 318 1.03 1.20 -15.13
CA GLU A 318 0.64 1.92 -13.91
C GLU A 318 1.50 3.16 -13.60
N SER A 319 0.88 4.13 -12.95
CA SER A 319 1.52 5.37 -12.46
C SER A 319 2.82 5.11 -11.69
N PHE A 320 3.80 5.97 -11.91
CA PHE A 320 5.17 5.92 -11.37
C PHE A 320 6.04 4.75 -11.88
N SER A 321 5.53 3.80 -12.68
CA SER A 321 6.32 2.67 -13.19
C SER A 321 7.45 3.09 -14.13
N GLU A 322 7.20 4.10 -14.96
CA GLU A 322 8.19 4.77 -15.82
C GLU A 322 8.46 6.23 -15.37
N GLY A 323 8.21 6.56 -14.09
CA GLY A 323 8.34 7.92 -13.56
C GLY A 323 7.22 8.91 -13.94
N LEU A 324 6.34 8.56 -14.89
CA LEU A 324 5.18 9.34 -15.29
C LEU A 324 3.89 8.96 -14.52
N LEU A 325 2.90 9.85 -14.52
CA LEU A 325 1.52 9.55 -14.16
C LEU A 325 0.81 8.77 -15.28
N GLU A 326 -0.26 8.05 -14.96
CA GLU A 326 -1.11 7.41 -15.96
C GLU A 326 -1.84 8.39 -16.90
N HIS A 327 -2.21 7.85 -18.06
CA HIS A 327 -3.12 8.47 -19.01
C HIS A 327 -4.58 8.46 -18.48
N PRO A 328 -5.45 9.37 -18.94
CA PRO A 328 -6.84 9.40 -18.51
C PRO A 328 -7.57 8.14 -19.01
N GLN A 329 -8.21 7.42 -18.09
CA GLN A 329 -8.93 6.18 -18.36
C GLN A 329 -10.38 6.46 -18.80
N TYR A 330 -10.87 5.68 -19.78
CA TYR A 330 -12.23 5.79 -20.33
C TYR A 330 -12.91 4.42 -20.37
N THR A 331 -14.23 4.40 -20.18
CA THR A 331 -15.08 3.21 -20.28
C THR A 331 -16.46 3.59 -20.79
N ARG A 332 -17.30 2.59 -21.10
CA ARG A 332 -18.66 2.80 -21.62
C ARG A 332 -19.55 3.51 -20.58
N PRO A 333 -20.51 4.37 -20.99
CA PRO A 333 -20.97 4.65 -22.36
C PRO A 333 -19.99 5.50 -23.20
N ALA A 334 -20.17 5.51 -24.52
CA ALA A 334 -19.30 6.25 -25.45
C ALA A 334 -19.46 7.78 -25.35
N GLU A 335 -20.60 8.24 -24.84
CA GLU A 335 -20.87 9.64 -24.49
C GLU A 335 -21.59 9.70 -23.13
N TRP A 336 -21.21 10.67 -22.31
CA TRP A 336 -21.86 10.95 -21.03
C TRP A 336 -21.92 12.47 -20.82
N GLU A 337 -23.13 13.02 -20.59
CA GLU A 337 -23.37 14.47 -20.46
C GLU A 337 -22.74 15.32 -21.59
N GLY A 338 -22.85 14.88 -22.86
CA GLY A 338 -22.25 15.56 -24.00
C GLY A 338 -20.72 15.40 -24.14
N ARG A 339 -20.08 14.66 -23.22
CA ARG A 339 -18.64 14.39 -23.24
C ARG A 339 -18.40 13.02 -23.87
N ARG A 340 -17.81 13.00 -25.07
CA ARG A 340 -17.46 11.78 -25.82
C ARG A 340 -16.10 11.22 -25.37
N ILE A 341 -15.93 9.91 -25.44
CA ILE A 341 -14.60 9.27 -25.40
C ILE A 341 -13.79 9.78 -26.61
N PRO A 342 -12.47 10.07 -26.48
CA PRO A 342 -11.66 10.53 -27.61
C PRO A 342 -11.66 9.51 -28.76
N ASP A 343 -11.90 9.98 -29.99
CA ASP A 343 -12.08 9.12 -31.18
C ASP A 343 -10.87 8.19 -31.43
N VAL A 344 -9.65 8.63 -31.07
CA VAL A 344 -8.42 7.81 -31.12
C VAL A 344 -8.48 6.58 -30.21
N VAL A 345 -9.07 6.69 -29.01
CA VAL A 345 -9.24 5.57 -28.06
C VAL A 345 -10.27 4.57 -28.59
N MET A 346 -11.26 5.02 -29.35
CA MET A 346 -12.27 4.18 -30.00
C MET A 346 -11.82 3.61 -31.36
N SER A 347 -10.68 4.05 -31.91
CA SER A 347 -10.24 3.71 -33.27
C SER A 347 -9.83 2.24 -33.50
N GLY A 348 -9.54 1.49 -32.43
CA GLY A 348 -8.95 0.14 -32.50
C GLY A 348 -7.48 0.10 -32.96
N ASN A 349 -6.88 1.23 -33.36
CA ASN A 349 -5.48 1.29 -33.75
C ASN A 349 -4.57 1.32 -32.52
N HIS A 350 -4.11 0.14 -32.09
CA HIS A 350 -3.26 -0.03 -30.90
C HIS A 350 -2.01 0.89 -30.88
N ALA A 351 -1.39 1.15 -32.03
CA ALA A 351 -0.21 2.03 -32.11
C ALA A 351 -0.58 3.50 -31.87
N ALA A 352 -1.67 3.99 -32.48
CA ALA A 352 -2.17 5.34 -32.24
C ALA A 352 -2.67 5.51 -30.80
N ILE A 353 -3.33 4.50 -30.24
CA ILE A 353 -3.77 4.47 -28.84
C ILE A 353 -2.57 4.54 -27.89
N ALA A 354 -1.51 3.76 -28.12
CA ALA A 354 -0.30 3.78 -27.30
C ALA A 354 0.43 5.14 -27.36
N ALA A 355 0.57 5.72 -28.56
CA ALA A 355 1.18 7.04 -28.73
C ALA A 355 0.39 8.14 -28.01
N TRP A 356 -0.94 8.17 -28.18
CA TRP A 356 -1.81 9.11 -27.49
C TRP A 356 -1.80 8.92 -25.97
N ARG A 357 -1.82 7.68 -25.47
CA ARG A 357 -1.67 7.37 -24.03
C ARG A 357 -0.38 7.97 -23.48
N ARG A 358 0.74 7.82 -24.20
CA ARG A 358 2.03 8.41 -23.81
C ARG A 358 1.98 9.93 -23.76
N GLU A 359 1.46 10.57 -24.80
CA GLU A 359 1.28 12.03 -24.85
C GLU A 359 0.47 12.55 -23.65
N GLN A 360 -0.66 11.91 -23.34
CA GLN A 360 -1.49 12.30 -22.19
C GLN A 360 -0.81 12.07 -20.84
N ALA A 361 -0.13 10.94 -20.66
CA ALA A 361 0.64 10.63 -19.45
C ALA A 361 1.73 11.70 -19.19
N GLU A 362 2.47 12.07 -20.23
CA GLU A 362 3.48 13.14 -20.13
C GLU A 362 2.84 14.50 -19.86
N SER A 363 1.74 14.84 -20.54
CA SER A 363 1.03 16.12 -20.35
C SER A 363 0.50 16.28 -18.92
N LEU A 364 -0.17 15.25 -18.39
CA LEU A 364 -0.65 15.22 -17.00
C LEU A 364 0.49 15.27 -15.98
N THR A 365 1.64 14.66 -16.29
CA THR A 365 2.83 14.72 -15.42
C THR A 365 3.42 16.13 -15.42
N LYS A 366 3.56 16.78 -16.59
CA LYS A 366 4.00 18.18 -16.73
C LYS A 366 3.10 19.14 -15.94
N GLU A 367 1.78 18.96 -16.03
CA GLU A 367 0.76 19.76 -15.34
C GLU A 367 0.79 19.56 -13.81
N ARG A 368 0.72 18.31 -13.35
CA ARG A 368 0.37 17.99 -11.94
C ARG A 368 1.54 17.60 -11.06
N ARG A 369 2.64 17.12 -11.67
CA ARG A 369 3.85 16.66 -10.99
C ARG A 369 5.11 17.13 -11.72
N PRO A 370 5.35 18.46 -11.78
CA PRO A 370 6.54 19.02 -12.41
C PRO A 370 7.86 18.65 -11.70
N ASP A 371 7.79 18.09 -10.49
CA ASP A 371 8.89 17.36 -9.84
C ASP A 371 9.21 16.03 -10.56
N LEU A 372 8.21 15.19 -10.81
CA LEU A 372 8.39 13.93 -11.55
C LEU A 372 8.76 14.18 -13.01
N TRP A 373 8.16 15.19 -13.67
CA TRP A 373 8.51 15.51 -15.04
C TRP A 373 9.99 15.89 -15.21
N ARG A 374 10.58 16.63 -14.27
CA ARG A 374 12.01 16.98 -14.30
C ARG A 374 12.90 15.75 -14.12
N ALA A 375 12.65 14.95 -13.08
CA ALA A 375 13.39 13.71 -12.85
C ALA A 375 13.28 12.73 -14.05
N PHE A 376 12.08 12.63 -14.65
CA PHE A 376 11.89 11.86 -15.88
C PHE A 376 12.73 12.43 -17.03
N ALA A 377 12.63 13.72 -17.32
CA ALA A 377 13.36 14.37 -18.41
C ALA A 377 14.88 14.24 -18.25
N GLU A 378 15.42 14.37 -17.04
CA GLU A 378 16.83 14.14 -16.72
C GLU A 378 17.28 12.71 -17.08
N THR A 379 16.46 11.68 -16.85
CA THR A 379 16.77 10.29 -17.27
C THR A 379 16.63 10.03 -18.78
N GLN A 380 16.04 10.95 -19.55
CA GLN A 380 15.95 10.85 -21.02
C GLN A 380 17.10 11.58 -21.75
N VAL A 381 17.98 12.28 -21.03
CA VAL A 381 19.17 12.91 -21.63
C VAL A 381 20.22 11.83 -21.92
N ASP A 382 20.54 11.64 -23.20
CA ASP A 382 21.60 10.73 -23.64
C ASP A 382 22.98 11.35 -23.38
N PRO A 383 23.78 10.86 -22.40
CA PRO A 383 25.08 11.43 -22.07
C PRO A 383 26.11 11.25 -23.18
N THR A 384 25.81 10.43 -24.20
CA THR A 384 26.67 10.24 -25.38
C THR A 384 26.59 11.43 -26.33
N LYS A 385 25.45 12.14 -26.39
CA LYS A 385 25.27 13.34 -27.24
C LYS A 385 25.98 14.56 -26.69
N ASP A 386 25.88 14.84 -25.40
CA ASP A 386 26.55 15.99 -24.77
C ASP A 386 28.09 15.86 -24.85
N ARG A 387 28.60 14.63 -24.90
CA ARG A 387 30.02 14.34 -25.14
C ARG A 387 30.48 14.65 -26.57
N GLN A 388 29.57 14.65 -27.55
CA GLN A 388 29.87 15.09 -28.92
C GLN A 388 29.83 16.62 -29.05
N LEU A 389 28.93 17.30 -28.33
CA LEU A 389 28.87 18.77 -28.28
C LEU A 389 30.09 19.39 -27.58
N SER A 390 30.56 18.78 -26.48
CA SER A 390 31.77 19.23 -25.76
C SER A 390 33.09 18.90 -26.46
N GLY A 391 33.11 17.95 -27.39
CA GLY A 391 34.29 17.64 -28.22
C GLY A 391 34.55 18.64 -29.35
N ALA A 392 33.58 19.50 -29.69
CA ALA A 392 33.66 20.40 -30.85
C ALA A 392 34.45 21.71 -30.61
N SER A 393 34.76 22.07 -29.36
CA SER A 393 35.37 23.37 -29.02
C SER A 393 36.90 23.41 -29.06
N ASP A 394 37.60 22.27 -28.99
CA ASP A 394 39.04 22.22 -28.72
C ASP A 394 39.95 22.34 -29.96
N GLN A 395 39.42 22.21 -31.18
CA GLN A 395 40.23 22.30 -32.42
C GLN A 395 40.57 23.73 -32.86
N SER A 396 40.04 24.76 -32.18
CA SER A 396 40.19 26.17 -32.56
C SER A 396 41.40 26.89 -31.91
N ARG A 397 42.18 26.19 -31.09
CA ARG A 397 43.19 26.81 -30.19
C ARG A 397 44.66 26.57 -30.57
N GLY A 398 44.92 26.12 -31.80
CA GLY A 398 46.21 25.56 -32.22
C GLY A 398 46.84 26.13 -33.49
N TYR A 399 46.62 27.40 -33.87
CA TYR A 399 47.34 28.00 -35.01
C TYR A 399 47.46 29.53 -34.97
N ARG A 400 48.34 30.09 -34.10
CA ARG A 400 48.73 31.52 -34.23
C ARG A 400 50.08 31.94 -33.64
N GLU A 401 51.14 31.16 -33.90
CA GLU A 401 52.51 31.67 -33.83
C GLU A 401 53.26 31.29 -35.10
N HIS A 402 53.51 32.27 -35.98
CA HIS A 402 54.77 32.53 -36.70
C HIS A 402 54.58 33.66 -37.73
N GLU A 403 55.71 34.28 -38.10
CA GLU A 403 55.90 35.38 -39.05
C GLU A 403 55.30 36.76 -38.69
N LYS A 404 56.01 37.88 -38.89
CA LYS A 404 57.48 38.13 -38.83
C LYS A 404 57.75 39.64 -38.84
N ASP A 405 58.98 39.99 -38.42
CA ASP A 405 59.71 41.26 -38.63
C ASP A 405 59.06 42.58 -38.13
#